data_AF-A0A0C2H104-F1
#
_entry.id   AF-A0A0C2H104-F1
#
_cell.length_a   1.000
_cell.length_b   1.000
_cell.length_c   1.000
_cell.angle_alpha   90.00
_cell.angle_beta   90.00
_cell.angle_gamma   90.00
#
_symmetry.space_group_name_H-M   'P 1'
#
loop_
_entity.id
_entity.type
_entity.pdbx_description
1 polymer ?
#
loop_
_entity_poly.entity_id
_entity_poly.type
_entity_poly.pdbx_seq_one_letter_code
_entity_poly.pdbx_strand_id
1 'polypeptide(L)'
;MGVFGAKNVHAEKLNEEALQRLCIFRAEEERVHKSVDEAQYPKGDSGELYPTEYLDALKPTRMPPHELHLEKGAIVMLVRNIEVVRGLCNGMRLMLETIGRHVHGCRFLCGNRDIRLAITPRIDNY
;
A
#
# COMPACT_ATOMS: atom_id res chain seq x y z
N MET A 1 7.73 -10.09 -5.33
CA MET A 1 8.54 -11.07 -4.58
C MET A 1 8.20 -10.82 -3.11
N GLY A 2 7.82 -11.83 -2.32
CA GLY A 2 7.58 -11.61 -0.89
C GLY A 2 8.89 -11.76 -0.14
N VAL A 3 9.46 -10.66 0.33
CA VAL A 3 10.73 -10.67 1.05
C VAL A 3 10.45 -10.76 2.55
N PHE A 4 10.97 -11.80 3.20
CA PHE A 4 10.98 -11.91 4.66
C PHE A 4 12.35 -11.46 5.17
N GLY A 5 12.38 -10.38 5.96
CA GLY A 5 13.57 -9.88 6.64
C GLY A 5 13.36 -9.85 8.15
N ALA A 6 14.44 -9.93 8.94
CA ALA A 6 14.38 -9.91 10.41
C ALA A 6 13.77 -8.61 10.98
N LYS A 7 13.78 -7.53 10.20
CA LYS A 7 13.12 -6.24 10.49
C LYS A 7 12.44 -5.73 9.21
N ASN A 8 11.31 -5.05 9.36
CA ASN A 8 10.57 -4.46 8.23
C ASN A 8 11.45 -3.53 7.38
N VAL A 9 12.40 -2.81 8.00
CA VAL A 9 13.36 -1.93 7.31
C VAL A 9 14.18 -2.66 6.22
N HIS A 10 14.56 -3.92 6.45
CA HIS A 10 15.32 -4.66 5.44
C HIS A 10 14.42 -5.13 4.28
N ALA A 11 13.18 -5.50 4.59
CA ALA A 11 12.18 -5.82 3.57
C ALA A 11 11.79 -4.58 2.76
N GLU A 12 11.66 -3.41 3.39
CA GLU A 12 11.42 -2.12 2.74
C GLU A 12 12.52 -1.82 1.71
N LYS A 13 13.80 -1.91 2.10
CA LYS A 13 14.92 -1.69 1.17
C LYS A 13 14.86 -2.63 -0.04
N LEU A 14 14.59 -3.92 0.19
CA LEU A 14 14.48 -4.89 -0.90
C LEU A 14 13.25 -4.65 -1.78
N ASN A 15 12.15 -4.14 -1.20
CA ASN A 15 10.97 -3.73 -1.96
C ASN A 15 11.29 -2.51 -2.84
N GLU A 16 12.01 -1.52 -2.30
CA GLU A 16 12.47 -0.34 -3.05
C GLU A 16 13.39 -0.73 -4.20
N GLU A 17 14.39 -1.58 -3.95
CA GLU A 17 15.28 -2.11 -4.99
C GLU A 17 14.51 -2.91 -6.06
N ALA A 18 13.43 -3.60 -5.68
CA ALA A 18 12.60 -4.34 -6.61
C ALA A 18 11.74 -3.41 -7.48
N LEU A 19 11.22 -2.31 -6.92
CA LEU A 19 10.52 -1.26 -7.67
C LEU A 19 11.45 -0.62 -8.69
N GLN A 20 12.67 -0.24 -8.29
CA GLN A 20 13.67 0.36 -9.19
C GLN A 20 14.06 -0.51 -10.40
N ARG A 21 13.76 -1.82 -10.37
CA ARG A 21 14.00 -2.74 -11.48
C ARG A 21 12.84 -2.84 -12.47
N LEU A 22 11.69 -2.26 -12.15
CA LEU A 22 10.55 -2.20 -13.06
C LEU A 22 10.81 -1.14 -14.12
N CYS A 23 10.47 -1.47 -15.37
CA CYS A 23 10.55 -0.51 -16.46
C CYS A 23 9.24 0.27 -16.54
N ILE A 24 9.28 1.53 -16.12
CA ILE A 24 8.17 2.48 -16.24
C ILE A 24 8.39 3.33 -17.48
N PHE A 25 7.46 3.26 -18.43
CA PHE A 25 7.58 4.00 -19.69
C PHE A 25 6.63 5.20 -19.75
N ARG A 26 5.60 5.22 -18.89
CA ARG A 26 4.54 6.23 -18.90
C ARG A 26 4.23 6.67 -17.47
N ALA A 27 3.91 7.95 -17.29
CA ALA A 27 3.55 8.52 -15.98
C ALA A 27 2.30 7.86 -15.34
N GLU A 28 1.45 7.19 -16.11
CA GLU A 28 0.27 6.46 -15.59
C GLU A 28 0.63 5.09 -14.97
N GLU A 29 1.85 4.61 -15.19
CA GLU A 29 2.34 3.32 -14.69
C GLU A 29 2.97 3.43 -13.30
N GLU A 30 3.08 4.65 -12.76
CA GLU A 30 3.52 4.90 -11.39
C GLU A 30 2.54 5.85 -10.66
N ARG A 31 2.45 5.71 -9.34
CA ARG A 31 1.72 6.64 -8.48
C ARG A 31 2.21 6.56 -7.05
N VAL A 32 2.31 7.73 -6.42
CA VAL A 32 2.50 7.82 -4.97
C VAL A 32 1.17 8.16 -4.31
N HIS A 33 0.75 7.34 -3.36
CA HIS A 33 -0.37 7.64 -2.47
C HIS A 33 0.16 8.11 -1.13
N LYS A 34 -0.27 9.29 -0.69
CA LYS A 34 0.01 9.79 0.66
C LYS A 34 -1.10 9.39 1.63
N SER A 35 -0.77 9.04 2.87
CA SER A 35 -1.76 8.94 3.94
C SER A 35 -2.29 10.33 4.30
N VAL A 36 -3.43 10.34 4.98
CA VAL A 36 -4.05 11.54 5.53
C VAL A 36 -4.33 11.21 6.98
N ASP A 37 -3.53 11.76 7.88
CA ASP A 37 -3.58 11.47 9.30
C ASP A 37 -3.96 12.75 10.07
N GLU A 38 -4.85 12.62 11.05
CA GLU A 38 -5.32 13.73 11.88
C GLU A 38 -5.24 13.35 13.36
N ALA A 39 -4.71 14.26 14.18
CA ALA A 39 -4.66 14.06 15.63
C ALA A 39 -6.01 14.39 16.27
N GLN A 40 -6.50 13.52 17.15
CA GLN A 40 -7.70 13.78 17.94
C GLN A 40 -7.33 14.41 19.29
N TYR A 41 -7.90 15.56 19.58
CA TYR A 41 -7.69 16.27 20.85
C TYR A 41 -8.88 16.07 21.81
N PRO A 42 -8.62 15.91 23.13
CA PRO A 42 -9.69 15.92 24.13
C PRO A 42 -10.53 17.20 24.04
N LYS A 43 -11.84 17.10 24.27
CA LYS A 43 -12.74 18.27 24.27
C LYS A 43 -12.23 19.33 25.25
N GLY A 44 -11.89 20.51 24.72
CA GLY A 44 -11.43 21.67 25.50
C GLY A 44 -9.93 21.97 25.36
N ASP A 45 -9.17 21.10 24.69
CA ASP A 45 -7.78 21.37 24.32
C ASP A 45 -7.74 21.79 22.85
N SER A 46 -7.29 23.02 22.58
CA SER A 46 -7.21 23.61 21.23
C SER A 46 -5.78 23.69 20.71
N GLY A 47 -4.83 23.06 21.40
CA GLY A 47 -3.44 23.03 20.94
C GLY A 47 -3.26 22.07 19.78
N GLU A 48 -2.74 22.55 18.65
CA GLU A 48 -2.09 21.73 17.62
C GLU A 48 -0.82 21.08 18.22
N LEU A 49 -0.98 20.14 19.16
CA LEU A 49 0.14 19.50 19.87
C LEU A 49 0.99 18.62 18.95
N TYR A 50 0.45 18.26 17.78
CA TYR A 50 1.05 17.35 16.83
C TYR A 50 1.02 18.02 15.45
N PRO A 51 2.15 18.60 15.01
CA PRO A 51 2.23 19.18 13.68
C PRO A 51 2.15 18.06 12.62
N THR A 52 1.69 18.39 11.41
CA THR A 52 1.51 17.41 10.33
C THR A 52 2.81 16.68 10.00
N GLU A 53 3.96 17.36 10.06
CA GLU A 53 5.28 16.76 9.81
C GLU A 53 5.60 15.66 10.82
N TYR A 54 5.10 15.78 12.06
CA TYR A 54 5.24 14.73 13.05
C TYR A 54 4.35 13.53 12.71
N LEU A 55 3.12 13.77 12.26
CA LEU A 55 2.18 12.71 11.85
C LEU A 55 2.70 11.95 10.62
N ASP A 56 3.18 12.67 9.60
CA ASP A 56 3.73 12.10 8.37
C ASP A 56 5.01 11.27 8.62
N ALA A 57 5.75 11.58 9.70
CA ALA A 57 6.92 10.83 10.13
C ALA A 57 6.61 9.53 10.89
N LEU A 58 5.35 9.33 11.32
CA LEU A 58 4.96 8.12 12.05
C LEU A 58 5.02 6.90 11.12
N LYS A 59 5.61 5.82 11.65
CA LYS A 59 5.66 4.50 11.00
C LYS A 59 4.95 3.45 11.85
N PRO A 60 3.61 3.52 11.98
CA PRO A 60 2.86 2.58 12.78
C PRO A 60 3.01 1.15 12.25
N THR A 61 3.18 0.19 13.16
CA THR A 61 3.35 -1.21 12.78
C THR A 61 2.05 -1.75 12.16
N ARG A 62 2.16 -2.55 11.09
CA ARG A 62 1.04 -3.12 10.32
C ARG A 62 0.23 -2.12 9.49
N MET A 63 0.72 -0.90 9.31
CA MET A 63 0.18 0.05 8.33
C MET A 63 1.17 0.26 7.18
N PRO A 64 0.69 0.63 5.99
CA PRO A 64 1.56 1.16 4.95
C PRO A 64 2.31 2.41 5.42
N PRO A 65 3.47 2.73 4.83
CA PRO A 65 4.14 4.01 5.05
C PRO A 65 3.26 5.18 4.59
N HIS A 66 3.52 6.38 5.11
CA HIS A 66 2.85 7.62 4.69
C HIS A 66 2.88 7.77 3.17
N GLU A 67 4.04 7.62 2.54
CA GLU A 67 4.17 7.58 1.08
C GLU A 67 4.22 6.15 0.58
N LEU A 68 3.16 5.71 -0.08
CA LEU A 68 3.09 4.40 -0.73
C LEU A 68 3.34 4.54 -2.23
N HIS A 69 4.51 4.09 -2.66
CA HIS A 69 4.92 4.08 -4.06
C HIS A 69 4.40 2.83 -4.74
N LEU A 70 3.62 3.01 -5.80
CA LEU A 70 3.03 1.93 -6.58
C LEU A 70 3.49 2.04 -8.03
N GLU A 71 3.88 0.91 -8.59
CA GLU A 71 4.34 0.80 -9.96
C GLU A 71 3.68 -0.41 -10.63
N LYS A 72 3.36 -0.27 -11.91
CA LYS A 72 2.78 -1.36 -12.69
C LYS A 72 3.78 -2.51 -12.77
N GLY A 73 3.30 -3.72 -12.52
CA GLY A 73 4.11 -4.94 -12.40
C GLY A 73 4.62 -5.19 -10.97
N ALA A 74 4.50 -4.22 -10.05
CA ALA A 74 4.85 -4.44 -8.66
C ALA A 74 3.96 -5.50 -8.02
N ILE A 75 4.55 -6.26 -7.10
CA ILE A 75 3.84 -7.26 -6.31
C ILE A 75 3.42 -6.61 -4.99
N VAL A 76 2.12 -6.46 -4.80
CA VAL A 76 1.51 -5.87 -3.60
C VAL A 76 0.91 -6.96 -2.72
N MET A 77 0.86 -6.71 -1.41
CA MET A 77 0.19 -7.57 -0.45
C MET A 77 -0.96 -6.82 0.21
N LEU A 78 -2.14 -7.42 0.25
CA LEU A 78 -3.26 -6.86 0.99
C LEU A 78 -2.99 -6.92 2.49
N VAL A 79 -3.19 -5.81 3.19
CA VAL A 79 -3.05 -5.71 4.66
C VAL A 79 -4.40 -5.80 5.39
N ARG A 80 -5.53 -5.77 4.66
CA ARG A 80 -6.88 -5.81 5.19
C ARG A 80 -7.76 -6.77 4.39
N ASN A 81 -8.83 -7.24 5.02
CA ASN A 81 -9.87 -8.00 4.35
C ASN A 81 -10.80 -7.03 3.62
N ILE A 82 -10.84 -7.12 2.29
CA ILE A 82 -11.72 -6.33 1.44
C ILE A 82 -12.95 -7.16 1.09
N GLU A 83 -12.73 -8.37 0.57
CA GLU A 83 -13.80 -9.28 0.16
C GLU A 83 -13.32 -10.72 0.30
N VAL A 84 -13.51 -11.28 1.50
CA VAL A 84 -13.01 -12.63 1.86
C VAL A 84 -13.60 -13.70 0.94
N VAL A 85 -14.88 -13.59 0.59
CA VAL A 85 -15.58 -14.53 -0.32
C VAL A 85 -14.89 -14.61 -1.68
N ARG A 86 -14.36 -13.48 -2.18
CA ARG A 86 -13.60 -13.43 -3.43
C ARG A 86 -12.11 -13.64 -3.27
N GLY A 87 -11.63 -13.84 -2.04
CA GLY A 87 -10.22 -14.09 -1.71
C GLY A 87 -9.36 -12.85 -1.62
N LEU A 88 -9.96 -11.66 -1.54
CA LEU A 88 -9.26 -10.40 -1.27
C LEU A 88 -9.15 -10.22 0.24
N CYS A 89 -8.28 -11.03 0.85
CA CYS A 89 -8.01 -11.04 2.28
C CYS A 89 -6.57 -10.62 2.59
N ASN A 90 -6.32 -10.31 3.87
CA ASN A 90 -4.98 -10.00 4.36
C ASN A 90 -3.98 -11.12 4.01
N GLY A 91 -2.78 -10.74 3.56
CA GLY A 91 -1.73 -11.65 3.12
C GLY A 91 -1.83 -12.08 1.65
N MET A 92 -2.93 -11.77 0.96
CA MET A 92 -3.05 -12.05 -0.48
C MET A 92 -2.05 -11.21 -1.26
N ARG A 93 -1.30 -11.86 -2.15
CA ARG A 93 -0.32 -11.22 -3.04
C ARG A 93 -0.90 -11.06 -4.43
N LEU A 94 -0.85 -9.84 -4.96
CA LEU A 94 -1.36 -9.48 -6.27
C LEU A 94 -0.28 -8.76 -7.08
N MET A 95 -0.35 -8.84 -8.40
CA MET A 95 0.46 -8.02 -9.31
C MET A 95 -0.36 -6.81 -9.75
N LEU A 96 0.22 -5.62 -9.66
CA LEU A 96 -0.44 -4.38 -10.08
C LEU A 96 -0.44 -4.29 -11.62
N GLU A 97 -1.59 -4.10 -12.25
CA GLU A 97 -1.70 -3.93 -13.71
C GLU A 97 -2.06 -2.51 -14.11
N THR A 98 -2.94 -1.87 -13.34
CA THR A 98 -3.43 -0.52 -13.60
C THR A 98 -3.56 0.25 -12.30
N ILE A 99 -3.13 1.52 -12.32
CA ILE A 99 -3.10 2.38 -11.16
C ILE A 99 -4.07 3.54 -11.36
N GLY A 100 -5.28 3.40 -10.85
CA GLY A 100 -6.25 4.49 -10.82
C GLY A 100 -6.08 5.39 -9.60
N ARG A 101 -6.85 6.49 -9.58
CA ARG A 101 -6.87 7.43 -8.45
C ARG A 101 -7.48 6.81 -7.19
N HIS A 102 -8.54 6.02 -7.36
CA HIS A 102 -9.33 5.45 -6.25
C HIS A 102 -9.37 3.93 -6.26
N VAL A 103 -9.05 3.30 -7.39
CA VAL A 103 -9.09 1.86 -7.57
C VAL A 103 -7.89 1.40 -8.38
N HIS A 104 -7.42 0.21 -8.07
CA HIS A 104 -6.31 -0.44 -8.76
C HIS A 104 -6.80 -1.74 -9.38
N GLY A 105 -6.38 -2.00 -10.61
CA GLY A 105 -6.56 -3.29 -11.25
C GLY A 105 -5.36 -4.17 -10.93
N CYS A 106 -5.63 -5.31 -10.32
CA CYS A 106 -4.64 -6.23 -9.77
C CYS A 106 -4.90 -7.64 -10.28
N ARG A 107 -3.85 -8.42 -10.52
CA ARG A 107 -3.95 -9.84 -10.90
C ARG A 107 -3.55 -10.74 -9.74
N PHE A 108 -4.30 -11.81 -9.49
CA PHE A 108 -3.87 -12.84 -8.55
C PHE A 108 -2.59 -13.54 -9.02
N LEU A 109 -1.62 -13.67 -8.10
CA LEU A 109 -0.33 -14.32 -8.37
C LEU A 109 -0.29 -15.81 -8.06
N CYS A 110 -1.15 -16.30 -7.16
CA CYS A 110 -1.17 -17.70 -6.73
C CYS A 110 -2.60 -18.20 -6.44
N GLY A 111 -2.88 -19.45 -6.83
CA GLY A 111 -4.05 -20.25 -6.45
C GLY A 111 -4.98 -20.58 -7.62
N ASN A 112 -6.14 -21.20 -7.37
CA ASN A 112 -7.15 -21.53 -8.41
C ASN A 112 -7.78 -20.30 -9.11
N ARG A 113 -7.26 -19.10 -8.85
CA ARG A 113 -7.69 -17.81 -9.40
C ARG A 113 -6.58 -17.13 -10.17
N ASP A 114 -5.47 -17.82 -10.43
CA ASP A 114 -4.36 -17.31 -11.22
C ASP A 114 -4.89 -16.68 -12.51
N ILE A 115 -4.38 -15.48 -12.82
CA ILE A 115 -4.75 -14.68 -14.01
C ILE A 115 -6.13 -13.97 -13.90
N ARG A 116 -6.92 -14.17 -12.85
CA ARG A 116 -8.14 -13.36 -12.64
C ARG A 116 -7.78 -11.93 -12.24
N LEU A 117 -8.46 -10.96 -12.86
CA LEU A 117 -8.42 -9.57 -12.45
C LEU A 117 -9.26 -9.37 -11.18
N ALA A 118 -8.70 -8.62 -10.24
CA ALA A 118 -9.35 -8.09 -9.05
C ALA A 118 -9.26 -6.57 -9.07
N ILE A 119 -10.32 -5.91 -8.61
CA ILE A 119 -10.31 -4.49 -8.36
C ILE A 119 -10.14 -4.28 -6.87
N THR A 120 -9.11 -3.53 -6.48
CA THR A 120 -8.85 -3.18 -5.08
C THR A 120 -8.97 -1.67 -4.92
N PRO A 121 -9.77 -1.16 -3.97
CA PRO A 121 -9.82 0.26 -3.69
C PRO A 121 -8.49 0.75 -3.13
N ARG A 122 -8.20 2.04 -3.32
CA ARG A 122 -7.22 2.75 -2.50
C ARG A 122 -7.70 2.63 -1.05
N ILE A 123 -6.84 2.12 -0.18
CA ILE A 123 -7.14 2.08 1.25
C ILE A 123 -6.76 3.45 1.80
N ASP A 124 -7.75 4.34 1.88
CA ASP A 124 -7.65 5.53 2.72
C ASP A 124 -7.78 5.05 4.17
N ASN A 125 -6.78 5.32 5.02
CA ASN A 125 -6.90 5.05 6.45
C ASN A 125 -8.08 5.90 7.00
N TYR A 126 -8.96 5.26 7.77
CA TYR A 126 -10.04 5.91 8.53
C TYR A 126 -9.57 6.18 9.94
#